data_AF-A0A1S3PQ70-F1
#
_entry.id   AF-A0A1S3PQ70-F1
#
_cell.length_a   1.000
_cell.length_b   1.000
_cell.length_c   1.000
_cell.angle_alpha   90.00
_cell.angle_beta   90.00
_cell.angle_gamma   90.00
#
_symmetry.space_group_name_H-M   'P 1'
#
loop_
_entity.id
_entity.type
_entity.pdbx_description
1 polymer ?
#
loop_
_entity_poly.entity_id
_entity_poly.type
_entity_poly.pdbx_seq_one_letter_code
_entity_poly.pdbx_strand_id
1 'polypeptide(L)'
;SMNAFLIVYLCILISKAVINTVLKYVWQWPADHDQPWYNHRTEIDRERHVVIRAFTDFLAFMVLFNYIIPVSMYVTVEMQKFLGSYFISWDKDMYDDEMGEGAQVNTSDLNEELGQVEYVFTDKTGTLTENNMEFIECCVDGHVYIPHAICNGQILSAASSIDMIDSSPGGDHREHEDLFFRALCLCHTVQVKEEETVESIKRGIHQGKATSSYISSSPDEVALVEGMKRLGYTYLRLKDRHMEILNKEDEIERFELLHVLNFDSVRRRMSVIVKSSAGEYLLFCKGADSSIFPRVVSGKVGQVRARVEQNALEGLRTLCVAYRSLSLAEYEEACHKLSDAKLALQDREQRLAQAYDLIERDFTLLGATAVEDR
;
A
#
# COMPACT_ATOMS: atom_id res chain seq x y z
N SER A 1 31.21 -5.26 19.61
CA SER A 1 30.96 -6.67 19.22
C SER A 1 31.51 -7.61 20.29
N MET A 2 30.71 -8.58 20.75
CA MET A 2 31.09 -9.58 21.76
C MET A 2 32.36 -10.37 21.35
N ASN A 3 32.51 -10.63 20.05
CA ASN A 3 33.68 -11.31 19.49
C ASN A 3 34.98 -10.51 19.71
N ALA A 4 34.91 -9.18 19.68
CA ALA A 4 36.08 -8.34 19.95
C ALA A 4 36.54 -8.49 21.42
N PHE A 5 35.60 -8.57 22.37
CA PHE A 5 35.94 -8.81 23.78
C PHE A 5 36.57 -10.19 23.99
N LEU A 6 36.11 -11.23 23.29
CA LEU A 6 36.71 -12.56 23.38
C LEU A 6 38.15 -12.58 22.87
N ILE A 7 38.44 -11.87 21.78
CA ILE A 7 39.82 -11.73 21.27
C ILE A 7 40.68 -11.04 22.33
N VAL A 8 40.18 -9.98 22.96
CA VAL A 8 40.89 -9.29 24.05
C VAL A 8 41.14 -10.23 25.23
N TYR A 9 40.14 -11.02 25.66
CA TYR A 9 40.30 -11.99 26.74
C TYR A 9 41.28 -13.12 26.39
N LEU A 10 41.30 -13.57 25.14
CA LEU A 10 42.27 -14.56 24.66
C LEU A 10 43.70 -14.00 24.71
N CYS A 11 43.91 -12.75 24.29
CA CYS A 11 45.20 -12.07 24.40
C CYS A 11 45.63 -11.92 25.88
N ILE A 12 44.70 -11.58 26.77
CA ILE A 12 44.96 -11.49 28.22
C ILE A 12 45.31 -12.87 28.80
N LEU A 13 44.62 -13.93 28.38
CA LEU A 13 44.87 -15.29 28.82
C LEU A 13 46.27 -15.76 28.40
N ILE A 14 46.63 -15.60 27.13
CA ILE A 14 47.93 -15.99 26.59
C ILE A 14 49.04 -15.19 27.27
N SER A 15 48.90 -13.87 27.38
CA SER A 15 49.91 -13.02 28.02
C SER A 15 50.12 -13.39 29.49
N LYS A 16 49.04 -13.64 30.26
CA LYS A 16 49.14 -14.14 31.64
C LYS A 16 49.83 -15.49 31.73
N ALA A 17 49.51 -16.43 30.84
CA ALA A 17 50.15 -17.74 30.82
C ALA A 17 51.65 -17.61 30.51
N VAL A 18 52.03 -16.82 29.50
CA VAL A 18 53.45 -16.56 29.15
C VAL A 18 54.20 -15.91 30.32
N ILE A 19 53.66 -14.84 30.91
CA ILE A 19 54.31 -14.13 32.02
C ILE A 19 54.52 -15.06 33.21
N ASN A 20 53.52 -15.87 33.58
CA ASN A 20 53.65 -16.81 34.70
C ASN A 20 54.63 -17.96 34.39
N THR A 21 54.68 -18.46 33.16
CA THR A 21 55.72 -19.41 32.76
C THR A 21 57.10 -18.79 32.90
N VAL A 22 57.33 -17.58 32.38
CA VAL A 22 58.63 -16.89 32.52
C VAL A 22 58.99 -16.68 33.99
N LEU A 23 58.06 -16.17 34.81
CA LEU A 23 58.30 -15.95 36.23
C LEU A 23 58.60 -17.26 36.98
N LYS A 24 57.93 -18.36 36.63
CA LYS A 24 58.25 -19.69 37.19
C LYS A 24 59.69 -20.09 36.90
N TYR A 25 60.16 -19.97 35.65
CA TYR A 25 61.53 -20.34 35.28
C TYR A 25 62.58 -19.39 35.87
N VAL A 26 62.28 -18.10 35.98
CA VAL A 26 63.14 -17.14 36.69
C VAL A 26 63.25 -17.49 38.18
N TRP A 27 62.14 -17.91 38.80
CA TRP A 27 62.13 -18.32 40.21
C TRP A 27 62.84 -19.66 40.45
N GLN A 28 62.77 -20.59 39.49
CA GLN A 28 63.45 -21.89 39.51
C GLN A 28 64.92 -21.83 39.07
N TRP A 29 65.46 -20.64 38.77
CA TRP A 29 66.86 -20.48 38.40
C TRP A 29 67.85 -20.98 39.46
N PRO A 30 67.64 -20.72 40.77
CA PRO A 30 68.48 -21.31 41.82
C PRO A 30 68.18 -22.82 41.98
N ALA A 31 69.23 -23.64 42.02
CA ALA A 31 69.11 -25.10 42.12
C ALA A 31 68.34 -25.56 43.38
N ASP A 32 68.44 -24.80 44.48
CA ASP A 32 67.75 -25.06 45.75
C ASP A 32 66.22 -24.84 45.65
N HIS A 33 65.78 -23.95 44.77
CA HIS A 33 64.34 -23.68 44.55
C HIS A 33 63.71 -24.64 43.54
N ASP A 34 64.48 -25.17 42.59
CA ASP A 34 63.97 -26.08 41.56
C ASP A 34 63.68 -27.49 42.10
N GLN A 35 64.53 -27.98 43.01
CA GLN A 35 64.38 -29.29 43.68
C GLN A 35 64.79 -29.23 45.15
N PRO A 36 63.89 -28.74 46.03
CA PRO A 36 64.10 -28.80 47.47
C PRO A 36 64.19 -30.25 47.96
N TRP A 37 64.92 -30.47 49.07
CA TRP A 37 65.17 -31.80 49.66
C TRP A 37 63.89 -32.61 49.99
N TYR A 38 62.73 -31.97 50.10
CA TYR A 38 61.45 -32.59 50.45
C TYR A 38 60.55 -32.91 49.24
N ASN A 39 60.86 -32.43 48.03
CA ASN A 39 60.03 -32.63 46.83
C ASN A 39 60.90 -32.90 45.59
N HIS A 40 61.37 -34.14 45.47
CA HIS A 40 62.18 -34.58 44.35
C HIS A 40 61.34 -34.82 43.09
N ARG A 41 61.89 -34.50 41.91
CA ARG A 41 61.24 -34.82 40.62
C ARG A 41 61.29 -36.32 40.32
N THR A 42 60.27 -36.81 39.64
CA THR A 42 60.24 -38.16 39.07
C THR A 42 61.32 -38.32 37.99
N GLU A 43 61.87 -39.52 37.81
CA GLU A 43 62.94 -39.79 36.82
C GLU A 43 62.53 -39.40 35.40
N ILE A 44 61.29 -39.71 35.01
CA ILE A 44 60.71 -39.35 33.71
C ILE A 44 60.72 -37.83 33.50
N ASP A 45 60.38 -37.05 34.52
CA ASP A 45 60.40 -35.60 34.41
C ASP A 45 61.82 -35.05 34.40
N ARG A 46 62.78 -35.67 35.08
CA ARG A 46 64.20 -35.27 35.07
C ARG A 46 64.83 -35.41 33.68
N GLU A 47 64.45 -36.44 32.93
CA GLU A 47 64.97 -36.73 31.59
C GLU A 47 64.29 -35.92 30.47
N ARG A 48 63.17 -35.24 30.76
CA ARG A 48 62.49 -34.38 29.77
C ARG A 48 63.30 -33.15 29.39
N HIS A 49 63.32 -32.84 28.09
CA HIS A 49 63.87 -31.59 27.58
C HIS A 49 63.19 -30.36 28.19
N VAL A 50 63.98 -29.35 28.55
CA VAL A 50 63.52 -28.10 29.17
C VAL A 50 62.46 -27.38 28.33
N VAL A 51 62.59 -27.40 27.00
CA VAL A 51 61.62 -26.78 26.07
C VAL A 51 60.26 -27.47 26.15
N ILE A 52 60.24 -28.81 26.20
CA ILE A 52 59.00 -29.59 26.32
C ILE A 52 58.35 -29.31 27.69
N ARG A 53 59.16 -29.22 28.75
CA ARG A 53 58.68 -28.90 30.10
C ARG A 53 58.07 -27.49 30.18
N ALA A 54 58.73 -26.50 29.58
CA ALA A 54 58.24 -25.13 29.53
C ALA A 54 56.93 -25.01 28.74
N PHE A 55 56.80 -25.78 27.66
CA PHE A 55 55.57 -25.86 26.90
C PHE A 55 54.44 -26.53 27.70
N THR A 56 54.71 -27.64 28.40
CA THR A 56 53.69 -28.26 29.27
C THR A 56 53.27 -27.36 30.41
N ASP A 57 54.20 -26.59 31.00
CA ASP A 57 53.91 -25.61 32.05
C ASP A 57 53.06 -24.44 31.53
N PHE A 58 53.37 -23.94 30.34
CA PHE A 58 52.54 -22.93 29.66
C PHE A 58 51.11 -23.42 29.43
N LEU A 59 50.93 -24.66 28.93
CA LEU A 59 49.61 -25.27 28.78
C LEU A 59 48.90 -25.47 30.12
N ALA A 60 49.63 -25.83 31.18
CA ALA A 60 49.07 -25.95 32.52
C ALA A 60 48.55 -24.59 33.04
N PHE A 61 49.29 -23.49 32.84
CA PHE A 61 48.82 -22.15 33.19
C PHE A 61 47.63 -21.69 32.32
N MET A 62 47.59 -22.05 31.03
CA MET A 62 46.42 -21.82 30.18
C MET A 62 45.16 -22.50 30.74
N VAL A 63 45.26 -23.77 31.16
CA VAL A 63 44.14 -24.49 31.78
C VAL A 63 43.75 -23.88 33.11
N LEU A 64 44.73 -23.49 33.94
CA LEU A 64 44.49 -22.85 35.23
C LEU A 64 43.71 -21.54 35.11
N PHE A 65 44.00 -20.73 34.08
CA PHE A 65 43.36 -19.43 33.85
C PHE A 65 42.16 -19.47 32.89
N ASN A 66 41.66 -20.64 32.51
CA ASN A 66 40.54 -20.80 31.57
C ASN A 66 39.27 -20.05 32.03
N TYR A 67 39.08 -19.84 33.33
CA TYR A 67 37.95 -19.08 33.89
C TYR A 67 37.89 -17.59 33.46
N ILE A 68 38.97 -17.04 32.87
CA ILE A 68 38.97 -15.68 32.31
C ILE A 68 37.97 -15.55 31.14
N ILE A 69 37.76 -16.62 30.38
CA ILE A 69 36.77 -16.65 29.30
C ILE A 69 35.48 -17.26 29.89
N PRO A 70 34.43 -16.46 30.12
CA PRO A 70 33.19 -16.97 30.71
C PRO A 70 32.45 -17.85 29.72
N VAL A 71 32.52 -19.16 29.95
CA VAL A 71 31.92 -20.19 29.06
C VAL A 71 30.41 -20.02 28.91
N SER A 72 29.72 -19.54 29.95
CA SER A 72 28.26 -19.39 29.96
C SER A 72 27.75 -18.10 29.29
N MET A 73 28.62 -17.16 28.92
CA MET A 73 28.19 -15.84 28.41
C MET A 73 27.23 -15.96 27.22
N TYR A 74 27.57 -16.79 26.23
CA TYR A 74 26.75 -16.98 25.04
C TYR A 74 25.36 -17.51 25.39
N VAL A 75 25.27 -18.56 26.19
CA VAL A 75 23.99 -19.16 26.59
C VAL A 75 23.15 -18.17 27.40
N THR A 76 23.78 -17.38 28.28
CA THR A 76 23.04 -16.37 29.06
C THR A 76 22.47 -15.26 28.18
N VAL A 77 23.23 -14.77 27.19
CA VAL A 77 22.74 -13.75 26.26
C VAL A 77 21.62 -14.30 25.37
N GLU A 78 21.80 -15.48 24.79
CA GLU A 78 20.75 -16.13 23.99
C GLU A 78 19.47 -16.37 24.79
N MET A 79 19.60 -16.83 26.04
CA MET A 79 18.45 -17.03 26.93
C MET A 79 17.77 -15.70 27.26
N GLN A 80 18.53 -14.63 27.50
CA GLN A 80 17.97 -13.31 27.76
C GLN A 80 17.22 -12.76 26.55
N LYS A 81 17.77 -12.93 25.34
CA LYS A 81 17.12 -12.54 24.07
C LYS A 81 15.82 -13.32 23.86
N PHE A 82 15.87 -14.63 24.03
CA PHE A 82 14.70 -15.50 23.96
C PHE A 82 13.60 -15.07 24.94
N LEU A 83 13.94 -14.91 26.23
CA LEU A 83 12.97 -14.45 27.23
C LEU A 83 12.46 -13.03 26.94
N GLY A 84 13.34 -12.15 26.44
CA GLY A 84 13.00 -10.78 26.04
C GLY A 84 11.94 -10.71 24.94
N SER A 85 11.95 -11.65 23.98
CA SER A 85 10.94 -11.68 22.91
C SER A 85 9.52 -11.88 23.43
N TYR A 86 9.33 -12.61 24.55
CA TYR A 86 8.01 -12.77 25.15
C TYR A 86 7.46 -11.45 25.71
N PHE A 87 8.33 -10.55 26.20
CA PHE A 87 7.86 -9.26 26.70
C PHE A 87 7.29 -8.38 25.59
N ILE A 88 7.87 -8.44 24.38
CA ILE A 88 7.33 -7.74 23.20
C ILE A 88 5.96 -8.32 22.85
N SER A 89 5.82 -9.65 22.81
CA SER A 89 4.54 -10.28 22.45
C SER A 89 3.44 -10.19 23.52
N TRP A 90 3.78 -9.90 24.78
CA TRP A 90 2.80 -9.71 25.85
C TRP A 90 2.39 -8.25 26.07
N ASP A 91 2.98 -7.32 25.33
CA ASP A 91 2.64 -5.92 25.46
C ASP A 91 1.22 -5.67 24.95
N LYS A 92 0.40 -5.01 25.79
CA LYS A 92 -0.99 -4.70 25.46
C LYS A 92 -1.10 -3.48 24.55
N ASP A 93 -0.11 -2.60 24.58
CA ASP A 93 -0.11 -1.40 23.75
C ASP A 93 0.19 -1.73 22.27
N MET A 94 0.71 -2.93 22.00
CA MET A 94 0.92 -3.47 20.65
C MET A 94 -0.13 -4.53 20.27
N TYR A 95 -1.31 -4.48 20.89
CA TYR A 95 -2.46 -5.31 20.54
C TYR A 95 -3.48 -4.50 19.74
N ASP A 96 -3.90 -5.03 18.61
CA ASP A 96 -4.93 -4.43 17.77
C ASP A 96 -6.30 -5.05 18.07
N ASP A 97 -7.23 -4.26 18.59
CA ASP A 97 -8.56 -4.72 18.99
C ASP A 97 -9.47 -5.04 17.79
N GLU A 98 -9.22 -4.45 16.61
CA GLU A 98 -10.05 -4.64 15.41
C GLU A 98 -9.76 -5.98 14.72
N MET A 99 -8.49 -6.30 14.56
CA MET A 99 -8.01 -7.57 14.02
C MET A 99 -8.00 -8.68 15.09
N GLY A 100 -7.92 -8.31 16.37
CA GLY A 100 -7.81 -9.25 17.48
C GLY A 100 -6.44 -9.91 17.59
N GLU A 101 -5.40 -9.30 17.01
CA GLU A 101 -4.04 -9.82 16.93
C GLU A 101 -3.06 -8.90 17.68
N GLY A 102 -1.99 -9.48 18.24
CA GLY A 102 -0.93 -8.73 18.93
C GLY A 102 0.43 -8.89 18.27
N ALA A 103 1.41 -8.12 18.75
CA ALA A 103 2.78 -8.18 18.24
C ALA A 103 3.36 -9.61 18.30
N GLN A 104 3.71 -10.15 17.13
CA GLN A 104 4.36 -11.46 17.01
C GLN A 104 5.84 -11.31 16.71
N VAL A 105 6.70 -11.82 17.61
CA VAL A 105 8.14 -11.83 17.38
C VAL A 105 8.54 -13.09 16.60
N ASN A 106 8.90 -12.91 15.32
CA ASN A 106 9.32 -14.01 14.45
C ASN A 106 10.81 -14.39 14.64
N THR A 107 11.63 -13.52 15.22
CA THR A 107 13.06 -13.75 15.41
C THR A 107 13.51 -13.16 16.75
N SER A 108 13.95 -14.02 17.67
CA SER A 108 14.35 -13.61 19.02
C SER A 108 15.73 -12.97 19.11
N ASP A 109 16.57 -13.10 18.08
CA ASP A 109 17.98 -12.68 18.11
C ASP A 109 18.18 -11.17 17.87
N LEU A 110 17.15 -10.47 17.35
CA LEU A 110 17.24 -9.09 16.86
C LEU A 110 16.68 -8.05 17.83
N ASN A 111 16.33 -8.45 19.06
CA ASN A 111 15.63 -7.58 20.00
C ASN A 111 16.44 -6.31 20.34
N GLU A 112 17.76 -6.41 20.47
CA GLU A 112 18.62 -5.26 20.77
C GLU A 112 18.91 -4.36 19.56
N GLU A 113 18.76 -4.88 18.34
CA GLU A 113 19.01 -4.12 17.11
C GLU A 113 17.89 -3.09 16.88
N LEU A 114 16.69 -3.34 17.40
CA LEU A 114 15.58 -2.38 17.41
C LEU A 114 15.96 -1.05 18.07
N GLY A 115 16.83 -1.08 19.08
CA GLY A 115 17.33 0.13 19.75
C GLY A 115 18.42 0.88 18.98
N GLN A 116 18.88 0.34 17.85
CA GLN A 116 19.95 0.90 17.02
C GLN A 116 19.46 1.37 15.64
N VAL A 117 18.16 1.31 15.38
CA VAL A 117 17.57 1.73 14.10
C VAL A 117 17.75 3.23 13.89
N GLU A 118 18.45 3.62 12.82
CA GLU A 118 18.64 5.02 12.42
C GLU A 118 17.70 5.42 11.27
N TYR A 119 17.41 4.48 10.36
CA TYR A 119 16.57 4.71 9.18
C TYR A 119 15.38 3.76 9.19
N VAL A 120 14.18 4.33 9.09
CA VAL A 120 12.93 3.58 8.92
C VAL A 120 12.44 3.77 7.49
N PHE A 121 12.55 2.71 6.68
CA PHE A 121 11.92 2.67 5.37
C PHE A 121 10.49 2.19 5.56
N THR A 122 9.53 3.08 5.31
CA THR A 122 8.10 2.78 5.43
C THR A 122 7.51 2.65 4.04
N ASP A 123 6.65 1.65 3.84
CA ASP A 123 5.78 1.62 2.67
C ASP A 123 4.60 2.57 2.90
N LYS A 124 4.07 3.17 1.84
CA LYS A 124 2.93 4.09 1.98
C LYS A 124 1.64 3.31 2.22
N THR A 125 1.34 2.40 1.31
CA THR A 125 0.03 1.74 1.24
C THR A 125 -0.04 0.57 2.22
N GLY A 126 -1.02 0.58 3.12
CA GLY A 126 -1.19 -0.49 4.11
C GLY A 126 -0.20 -0.43 5.28
N THR A 127 0.59 0.64 5.39
CA THR A 127 1.42 0.92 6.58
C THR A 127 1.19 2.34 7.09
N LEU A 128 1.30 3.36 6.22
CA LEU A 128 0.95 4.73 6.61
C LEU A 128 -0.53 5.03 6.42
N THR A 129 -1.18 4.39 5.45
CA THR A 129 -2.61 4.54 5.17
C THR A 129 -3.35 3.23 5.36
N GLU A 130 -4.61 3.30 5.80
CA GLU A 130 -5.49 2.14 6.00
C GLU A 130 -6.01 1.55 4.66
N ASN A 131 -5.62 2.15 3.52
CA ASN A 131 -6.11 1.81 2.18
C ASN A 131 -7.65 1.86 2.09
N ASN A 132 -8.24 2.72 2.91
CA ASN A 132 -9.66 3.02 2.96
C ASN A 132 -9.89 4.33 2.22
N MET A 133 -10.43 4.21 1.01
CA MET A 133 -10.62 5.35 0.13
C MET A 133 -11.96 6.01 0.44
N GLU A 134 -11.95 7.30 0.74
CA GLU A 134 -13.17 8.09 0.92
C GLU A 134 -13.30 9.15 -0.17
N PHE A 135 -14.47 9.20 -0.82
CA PHE A 135 -14.77 10.27 -1.77
C PHE A 135 -15.11 11.56 -1.04
N ILE A 136 -14.27 12.58 -1.23
CA ILE A 136 -14.37 13.86 -0.52
C ILE A 136 -15.18 14.87 -1.35
N GLU A 137 -14.86 15.00 -2.64
CA GLU A 137 -15.49 15.98 -3.50
C GLU A 137 -15.32 15.69 -4.99
N CYS A 138 -16.08 16.40 -5.82
CA CYS A 138 -15.81 16.50 -7.25
C CYS A 138 -15.98 17.94 -7.76
N CYS A 139 -15.35 18.23 -8.89
CA CYS A 139 -15.51 19.45 -9.65
C CYS A 139 -16.13 19.09 -11.00
N VAL A 140 -17.35 19.55 -11.27
CA VAL A 140 -18.12 19.25 -12.49
C VAL A 140 -18.36 20.54 -13.26
N ASP A 141 -17.88 20.59 -14.50
CA ASP A 141 -17.90 21.79 -15.34
C ASP A 141 -17.44 23.07 -14.60
N GLY A 142 -16.41 22.96 -13.75
CA GLY A 142 -15.87 24.07 -12.97
C GLY A 142 -16.54 24.34 -11.61
N HIS A 143 -17.62 23.64 -11.28
CA HIS A 143 -18.35 23.78 -10.02
C HIS A 143 -18.00 22.66 -9.04
N VAL A 144 -17.70 23.00 -7.78
CA VAL A 144 -17.30 22.03 -6.76
C VAL A 144 -18.53 21.51 -6.01
N TYR A 145 -18.59 20.20 -5.84
CA TYR A 145 -19.63 19.46 -5.11
C TYR A 145 -18.97 18.64 -4.01
N ILE A 146 -19.47 18.79 -2.78
CA ILE A 146 -18.99 18.07 -1.60
C ILE A 146 -20.17 17.25 -1.06
N PRO A 147 -20.12 15.92 -1.03
CA PRO A 147 -21.23 15.11 -0.52
C PRO A 147 -21.50 15.28 0.98
N HIS A 148 -20.49 15.73 1.75
CA HIS A 148 -20.49 15.80 3.22
C HIS A 148 -20.63 17.22 3.80
N ALA A 149 -21.51 18.06 3.26
CA ALA A 149 -21.93 19.25 4.01
C ALA A 149 -22.98 18.87 5.09
N ILE A 150 -22.58 18.07 6.09
CA ILE A 150 -23.39 17.83 7.28
C ILE A 150 -23.07 18.92 8.30
N CYS A 151 -23.90 19.97 8.33
CA CYS A 151 -24.03 20.83 9.51
C CYS A 151 -25.33 20.44 10.24
N ASN A 152 -25.21 19.92 11.46
CA ASN A 152 -26.34 19.72 12.39
C ASN A 152 -27.55 18.92 11.84
N GLY A 153 -27.33 17.81 11.15
CA GLY A 153 -28.41 16.89 10.77
C GLY A 153 -29.39 17.43 9.72
N GLN A 154 -29.04 18.52 9.04
CA GLN A 154 -29.72 18.97 7.82
C GLN A 154 -28.79 18.77 6.63
N ILE A 155 -29.29 18.06 5.61
CA ILE A 155 -28.65 17.97 4.29
C ILE A 155 -28.82 19.35 3.64
N LEU A 156 -27.85 20.25 3.88
CA LEU A 156 -27.74 21.46 3.09
C LEU A 156 -27.06 21.07 1.79
N SER A 157 -27.75 21.24 0.67
CA SER A 157 -27.10 21.33 -0.63
C SER A 157 -26.09 22.47 -0.55
N ALA A 158 -24.82 22.16 -0.31
CA ALA A 158 -23.74 23.14 -0.40
C ALA A 158 -23.44 23.51 -1.86
N ALA A 159 -24.45 23.55 -2.72
CA ALA A 159 -24.40 24.15 -4.05
C ALA A 159 -24.42 25.69 -3.99
N SER A 160 -24.01 26.32 -2.90
CA SER A 160 -23.87 27.76 -2.88
C SER A 160 -22.67 28.19 -2.03
N SER A 161 -21.82 29.01 -2.65
CA SER A 161 -20.77 29.86 -2.08
C SER A 161 -19.37 29.26 -1.82
N ILE A 162 -18.70 28.85 -2.90
CA ILE A 162 -17.46 29.55 -3.31
C ILE A 162 -17.73 30.06 -4.73
N ASP A 163 -18.10 31.33 -4.82
CA ASP A 163 -18.44 32.01 -6.08
C ASP A 163 -17.22 32.08 -7.01
N MET A 164 -17.29 31.43 -8.17
CA MET A 164 -16.85 32.08 -9.41
C MET A 164 -18.10 32.45 -10.19
N ILE A 165 -18.27 33.75 -10.37
CA ILE A 165 -19.40 34.44 -11.01
C ILE A 165 -19.64 33.87 -12.41
N ASP A 166 -20.63 33.01 -12.59
CA ASP A 166 -21.53 33.02 -13.75
C ASP A 166 -22.80 32.17 -13.51
N SER A 167 -23.94 32.86 -13.50
CA SER A 167 -25.28 32.46 -13.96
C SER A 167 -25.99 31.21 -13.42
N SER A 168 -27.30 31.39 -13.20
CA SER A 168 -28.29 30.36 -12.89
C SER A 168 -28.12 29.08 -13.73
N PRO A 169 -28.38 27.87 -13.19
CA PRO A 169 -28.18 26.64 -13.95
C PRO A 169 -29.13 26.61 -15.15
N GLY A 170 -28.58 26.89 -16.33
CA GLY A 170 -29.26 26.63 -17.59
C GLY A 170 -29.45 25.13 -17.78
N GLY A 171 -30.33 24.73 -18.71
CA GLY A 171 -30.57 23.30 -19.01
C GLY A 171 -29.29 22.53 -19.37
N ASP A 172 -28.36 23.20 -20.05
CA ASP A 172 -27.07 22.65 -20.49
C ASP A 172 -26.16 22.24 -19.30
N HIS A 173 -26.21 22.98 -18.20
CA HIS A 173 -25.43 22.68 -16.99
C HIS A 173 -25.88 21.38 -16.33
N ARG A 174 -27.21 21.17 -16.25
CA ARG A 174 -27.79 19.98 -15.63
C ARG A 174 -27.47 18.72 -16.44
N GLU A 175 -27.45 18.82 -17.78
CA GLU A 175 -27.09 17.71 -18.65
C GLU A 175 -25.62 17.28 -18.47
N HIS A 176 -24.69 18.22 -18.39
CA HIS A 176 -23.28 17.93 -18.10
C HIS A 176 -23.07 17.33 -16.70
N GLU A 177 -23.81 17.82 -15.71
CA GLU A 177 -23.79 17.26 -14.35
C GLU A 177 -24.26 15.80 -14.32
N ASP A 178 -25.41 15.51 -14.96
CA ASP A 178 -25.95 14.16 -15.03
C ASP A 178 -25.02 13.21 -15.81
N LEU A 179 -24.38 13.70 -16.88
CA LEU A 179 -23.37 12.93 -17.62
C LEU A 179 -22.14 12.60 -16.76
N PHE A 180 -21.68 13.52 -15.92
CA PHE A 180 -20.55 13.28 -15.02
C PHE A 180 -20.87 12.18 -14.00
N PHE A 181 -22.04 12.23 -13.36
CA PHE A 181 -22.44 11.21 -12.40
C PHE A 181 -22.69 9.86 -13.05
N ARG A 182 -23.33 9.83 -14.23
CA ARG A 182 -23.45 8.62 -15.06
C ARG A 182 -22.08 8.04 -15.40
N ALA A 183 -21.12 8.87 -15.81
CA ALA A 183 -19.77 8.42 -16.13
C ALA A 183 -19.10 7.71 -14.95
N LEU A 184 -19.24 8.23 -13.73
CA LEU A 184 -18.69 7.62 -12.52
C LEU A 184 -19.42 6.36 -12.08
N CYS A 185 -20.74 6.27 -12.28
CA CYS A 185 -21.54 5.06 -12.02
C CYS A 185 -21.45 3.99 -13.12
N LEU A 186 -20.84 4.29 -14.27
CA LEU A 186 -20.75 3.36 -15.40
C LEU A 186 -19.31 2.95 -15.72
N CYS A 187 -18.35 3.87 -15.59
CA CYS A 187 -16.96 3.62 -15.92
C CYS A 187 -16.21 2.99 -14.75
N HIS A 188 -16.52 1.74 -14.39
CA HIS A 188 -15.83 0.99 -13.33
C HIS A 188 -15.97 -0.52 -13.49
N THR A 189 -15.29 -1.29 -12.64
CA THR A 189 -15.46 -2.76 -12.53
C THR A 189 -16.13 -3.23 -11.23
N VAL A 190 -16.61 -2.29 -10.40
CA VAL A 190 -17.33 -2.56 -9.15
C VAL A 190 -18.50 -3.54 -9.35
N GLN A 191 -18.58 -4.51 -8.47
CA GLN A 191 -19.67 -5.48 -8.34
C GLN A 191 -20.47 -5.20 -7.07
N VAL A 192 -21.78 -5.46 -7.13
CA VAL A 192 -22.65 -5.33 -5.96
C VAL A 192 -22.80 -6.69 -5.31
N LYS A 193 -22.34 -6.82 -4.07
CA LYS A 193 -22.47 -8.02 -3.25
C LYS A 193 -23.83 -7.96 -2.56
N GLU A 194 -24.84 -8.54 -3.20
CA GLU A 194 -26.09 -9.10 -2.64
C GLU A 194 -27.09 -9.42 -3.77
N GLU A 195 -27.72 -10.58 -3.70
CA GLU A 195 -28.89 -10.97 -4.52
C GLU A 195 -30.16 -10.40 -3.89
N GLU A 196 -30.43 -9.12 -4.13
CA GLU A 196 -31.74 -8.54 -3.86
C GLU A 196 -32.37 -8.01 -5.15
N THR A 197 -33.69 -8.17 -5.27
CA THR A 197 -34.46 -7.56 -6.35
C THR A 197 -34.31 -6.03 -6.27
N VAL A 198 -34.32 -5.35 -7.42
CA VAL A 198 -34.16 -3.87 -7.49
C VAL A 198 -35.14 -3.14 -6.56
N GLU A 199 -36.33 -3.70 -6.35
CA GLU A 199 -37.33 -3.16 -5.42
C GLU A 199 -36.93 -3.20 -3.94
N SER A 200 -36.15 -4.19 -3.52
CA SER A 200 -35.64 -4.28 -2.15
C SER A 200 -34.53 -3.26 -1.91
N ILE A 201 -33.65 -3.08 -2.91
CA ILE A 201 -32.61 -2.04 -2.89
C ILE A 201 -33.27 -0.66 -2.78
N LYS A 202 -34.30 -0.36 -3.60
CA LYS A 202 -35.06 0.90 -3.49
C LYS A 202 -35.69 1.08 -2.10
N ARG A 203 -36.41 0.07 -1.59
CA ARG A 203 -37.06 0.14 -0.28
C ARG A 203 -36.08 0.36 0.86
N GLY A 204 -34.92 -0.30 0.84
CA GLY A 204 -33.91 -0.12 1.87
C GLY A 204 -33.23 1.26 1.80
N ILE A 205 -33.04 1.84 0.59
CA ILE A 205 -32.51 3.21 0.43
C ILE A 205 -33.47 4.20 1.08
N HIS A 206 -34.78 4.09 0.81
CA HIS A 206 -35.80 4.95 1.45
C HIS A 206 -35.92 4.74 2.96
N GLN A 207 -35.50 3.58 3.48
CA GLN A 207 -35.47 3.29 4.92
C GLN A 207 -34.13 3.62 5.60
N GLY A 208 -33.16 4.20 4.87
CA GLY A 208 -31.83 4.52 5.40
C GLY A 208 -30.99 3.30 5.79
N LYS A 209 -31.32 2.12 5.26
CA LYS A 209 -30.60 0.88 5.52
C LYS A 209 -29.45 0.73 4.51
N ALA A 210 -28.30 0.20 4.92
CA ALA A 210 -27.24 -0.16 3.98
C ALA A 210 -27.77 -1.27 3.04
N THR A 211 -28.00 -0.93 1.77
CA THR A 211 -28.71 -1.79 0.79
C THR A 211 -27.84 -2.48 -0.24
N SER A 212 -26.56 -2.12 -0.31
CA SER A 212 -25.67 -2.57 -1.36
C SER A 212 -24.24 -2.44 -0.85
N SER A 213 -23.58 -3.58 -0.65
CA SER A 213 -22.14 -3.59 -0.41
C SER A 213 -21.41 -3.68 -1.75
N TYR A 214 -20.49 -2.77 -2.00
CA TYR A 214 -19.73 -2.70 -3.24
C TYR A 214 -18.39 -3.42 -3.08
N ILE A 215 -18.00 -4.21 -4.08
CA ILE A 215 -16.71 -4.91 -4.12
C ILE A 215 -16.02 -4.56 -5.44
N SER A 216 -14.75 -4.17 -5.37
CA SER A 216 -13.88 -4.04 -6.54
C SER A 216 -12.46 -4.41 -6.18
N SER A 217 -11.62 -4.67 -7.19
CA SER A 217 -10.18 -4.82 -7.00
C SER A 217 -9.48 -3.48 -6.72
N SER A 218 -10.12 -2.35 -7.04
CA SER A 218 -9.62 -1.01 -6.74
C SER A 218 -10.55 -0.32 -5.72
N PRO A 219 -10.03 0.04 -4.53
CA PRO A 219 -10.82 0.73 -3.51
C PRO A 219 -11.21 2.14 -3.95
N ASP A 220 -10.40 2.80 -4.80
CA ASP A 220 -10.75 4.10 -5.38
C ASP A 220 -12.06 4.01 -6.18
N GLU A 221 -12.30 2.92 -6.92
CA GLU A 221 -13.57 2.74 -7.64
C GLU A 221 -14.77 2.57 -6.71
N VAL A 222 -14.60 1.85 -5.60
CA VAL A 222 -15.64 1.67 -4.58
C VAL A 222 -15.99 3.02 -3.98
N ALA A 223 -14.99 3.80 -3.57
CA ALA A 223 -15.18 5.14 -3.02
C ALA A 223 -15.92 6.07 -3.99
N LEU A 224 -15.57 6.04 -5.28
CA LEU A 224 -16.27 6.82 -6.31
C LEU A 224 -17.75 6.45 -6.38
N VAL A 225 -18.08 5.16 -6.48
CA VAL A 225 -19.48 4.69 -6.59
C VAL A 225 -20.28 5.00 -5.32
N GLU A 226 -19.69 4.84 -4.15
CA GLU A 226 -20.30 5.21 -2.87
C GLU A 226 -20.50 6.73 -2.75
N GLY A 227 -19.53 7.52 -3.22
CA GLY A 227 -19.64 8.98 -3.30
C GLY A 227 -20.81 9.41 -4.19
N MET A 228 -20.98 8.77 -5.36
CA MET A 228 -22.11 9.06 -6.25
C MET A 228 -23.46 8.72 -5.62
N LYS A 229 -23.53 7.63 -4.85
CA LYS A 229 -24.73 7.26 -4.10
C LYS A 229 -25.17 8.38 -3.15
N ARG A 230 -24.21 9.06 -2.51
CA ARG A 230 -24.48 10.22 -1.63
C ARG A 230 -24.96 11.46 -2.40
N LEU A 231 -24.59 11.59 -3.68
CA LEU A 231 -25.02 12.66 -4.59
C LEU A 231 -26.32 12.34 -5.35
N GLY A 232 -27.00 11.24 -5.00
CA GLY A 232 -28.28 10.85 -5.58
C GLY A 232 -28.21 9.95 -6.82
N TYR A 233 -27.02 9.47 -7.18
CA TYR A 233 -26.83 8.50 -8.27
C TYR A 233 -26.35 7.16 -7.72
N THR A 234 -27.20 6.14 -7.78
CA THR A 234 -26.86 4.82 -7.20
C THR A 234 -26.62 3.80 -8.30
N TYR A 235 -25.42 3.22 -8.35
CA TYR A 235 -25.17 2.03 -9.15
C TYR A 235 -25.86 0.82 -8.52
N LEU A 236 -26.74 0.16 -9.28
CA LEU A 236 -27.56 -0.93 -8.77
C LEU A 236 -26.93 -2.30 -9.06
N ARG A 237 -26.59 -2.59 -10.32
CA ARG A 237 -25.99 -3.86 -10.75
C ARG A 237 -25.63 -3.87 -12.24
N LEU A 238 -24.88 -4.90 -12.64
CA LEU A 238 -24.71 -5.35 -14.02
C LEU A 238 -25.46 -6.68 -14.21
N LYS A 239 -26.48 -6.72 -15.08
CA LYS A 239 -27.25 -7.92 -15.39
C LYS A 239 -27.43 -8.06 -16.89
N ASP A 240 -27.14 -9.24 -17.45
CA ASP A 240 -27.33 -9.53 -18.89
C ASP A 240 -26.69 -8.46 -19.81
N ARG A 241 -25.45 -8.05 -19.47
CA ARG A 241 -24.72 -6.93 -20.11
C ARG A 241 -25.35 -5.55 -19.98
N HIS A 242 -26.38 -5.37 -19.16
CA HIS A 242 -26.99 -4.08 -18.89
C HIS A 242 -26.61 -3.59 -17.50
N MET A 243 -26.03 -2.40 -17.43
CA MET A 243 -25.81 -1.66 -16.20
C MET A 243 -27.09 -0.91 -15.84
N GLU A 244 -27.55 -1.09 -14.61
CA GLU A 244 -28.71 -0.38 -14.07
C GLU A 244 -28.23 0.65 -13.05
N ILE A 245 -28.65 1.90 -13.23
CA ILE A 245 -28.40 3.00 -12.27
C ILE A 245 -29.73 3.59 -11.83
N LEU A 246 -29.77 4.13 -10.62
CA LEU A 246 -30.88 4.94 -10.11
C LEU A 246 -30.46 6.40 -10.16
N ASN A 247 -31.20 7.24 -10.89
CA ASN A 247 -30.94 8.68 -10.97
C ASN A 247 -31.58 9.45 -9.79
N LYS A 248 -31.40 10.77 -9.77
CA LYS A 248 -31.91 11.66 -8.72
C LYS A 248 -33.44 11.70 -8.65
N GLU A 249 -34.11 11.37 -9.76
CA GLU A 249 -35.57 11.28 -9.88
C GLU A 249 -36.13 9.91 -9.47
N ASP A 250 -35.31 9.02 -8.89
CA ASP A 250 -35.66 7.63 -8.53
C ASP A 250 -36.06 6.76 -9.73
N GLU A 251 -35.67 7.15 -10.95
CA GLU A 251 -35.88 6.38 -12.17
C GLU A 251 -34.70 5.45 -12.46
N ILE A 252 -35.01 4.25 -12.96
CA ILE A 252 -33.98 3.27 -13.32
C ILE A 252 -33.56 3.54 -14.76
N GLU A 253 -32.31 3.93 -14.95
CA GLU A 253 -31.70 4.04 -16.25
C GLU A 253 -30.92 2.77 -16.59
N ARG A 254 -31.01 2.35 -17.85
CA ARG A 254 -30.37 1.12 -18.35
C ARG A 254 -29.41 1.46 -19.46
N PHE A 255 -28.19 0.96 -19.32
CA PHE A 255 -27.11 1.12 -20.29
C PHE A 255 -26.58 -0.24 -20.71
N GLU A 256 -26.53 -0.53 -22.01
CA GLU A 256 -25.91 -1.76 -22.51
C GLU A 256 -24.39 -1.58 -22.50
N LEU A 257 -23.67 -2.44 -21.77
CA LEU A 257 -22.22 -2.46 -21.70
C LEU A 257 -21.63 -3.17 -22.92
N LEU A 258 -21.08 -2.38 -23.85
CA LEU A 258 -20.52 -2.87 -25.10
C LEU A 258 -19.07 -3.31 -24.91
N HIS A 259 -18.23 -2.42 -24.35
CA HIS A 259 -16.81 -2.69 -24.14
C HIS A 259 -16.29 -2.05 -22.85
N VAL A 260 -15.39 -2.77 -22.18
CA VAL A 260 -14.54 -2.24 -21.12
C VAL A 260 -13.11 -2.20 -21.64
N LEU A 261 -12.50 -1.02 -21.59
CA LEU A 261 -11.08 -0.79 -21.84
C LEU A 261 -10.43 -0.72 -20.46
N ASN A 262 -9.81 -1.83 -20.05
CA ASN A 262 -9.31 -2.04 -18.68
C ASN A 262 -8.20 -1.08 -18.30
N PHE A 263 -8.18 -0.61 -17.06
CA PHE A 263 -7.07 0.20 -16.56
C PHE A 263 -5.72 -0.46 -16.84
N ASP A 264 -4.74 0.36 -17.22
CA ASP A 264 -3.35 -0.06 -17.39
C ASP A 264 -2.43 1.02 -16.79
N SER A 265 -1.36 0.60 -16.13
CA SER A 265 -0.48 1.48 -15.34
C SER A 265 0.37 2.41 -16.22
N VAL A 266 0.59 2.05 -17.49
CA VAL A 266 1.29 2.90 -18.46
C VAL A 266 0.35 4.00 -18.94
N ARG A 267 -0.88 3.67 -19.30
CA ARG A 267 -1.86 4.64 -19.82
C ARG A 267 -2.56 5.47 -18.73
N ARG A 268 -2.62 4.95 -17.49
CA ARG A 268 -3.19 5.58 -16.28
C ARG A 268 -4.64 6.04 -16.42
N ARG A 269 -5.44 5.28 -17.16
CA ARG A 269 -6.86 5.56 -17.40
C ARG A 269 -7.62 4.29 -17.72
N MET A 270 -8.93 4.36 -17.52
CA MET A 270 -9.92 3.32 -17.84
C MET A 270 -11.01 3.93 -18.71
N SER A 271 -11.65 3.13 -19.57
CA SER A 271 -12.81 3.59 -20.32
C SER A 271 -13.87 2.51 -20.48
N VAL A 272 -15.11 2.92 -20.66
CA VAL A 272 -16.22 2.04 -21.02
C VAL A 272 -16.97 2.62 -22.21
N ILE A 273 -17.41 1.74 -23.11
CA ILE A 273 -18.33 2.08 -24.18
C ILE A 273 -19.68 1.48 -23.81
N VAL A 274 -20.69 2.33 -23.71
CA VAL A 274 -22.06 1.95 -23.37
C VAL A 274 -23.03 2.44 -24.43
N LYS A 275 -24.17 1.75 -24.56
CA LYS A 275 -25.32 2.22 -25.33
C LYS A 275 -26.42 2.69 -24.40
N SER A 276 -26.89 3.92 -24.56
CA SER A 276 -28.03 4.44 -23.81
C SER A 276 -29.35 3.81 -24.30
N SER A 277 -30.40 3.91 -23.48
CA SER A 277 -31.77 3.53 -23.88
C SER A 277 -32.31 4.36 -25.05
N ALA A 278 -31.78 5.58 -25.25
CA ALA A 278 -32.07 6.42 -26.41
C ALA A 278 -31.35 5.97 -27.70
N GLY A 279 -30.44 4.98 -27.61
CA GLY A 279 -29.71 4.44 -28.74
C GLY A 279 -28.37 5.12 -29.04
N GLU A 280 -27.91 6.00 -28.17
CA GLU A 280 -26.64 6.73 -28.31
C GLU A 280 -25.47 5.88 -27.81
N TYR A 281 -24.33 5.98 -28.48
CA TYR A 281 -23.10 5.31 -28.07
C TYR A 281 -22.22 6.31 -27.32
N LEU A 282 -21.94 6.02 -26.05
CA LEU A 282 -21.16 6.89 -25.17
C LEU A 282 -19.87 6.20 -24.76
N LEU A 283 -18.75 6.87 -24.96
CA LEU A 283 -17.45 6.48 -24.44
C LEU A 283 -17.16 7.34 -23.20
N PHE A 284 -17.17 6.72 -22.03
CA PHE A 284 -16.74 7.36 -20.78
C PHE A 284 -15.30 6.97 -20.46
N CYS A 285 -14.51 7.94 -20.00
CA CYS A 285 -13.13 7.74 -19.61
C CYS A 285 -12.84 8.41 -18.27
N LYS A 286 -12.17 7.69 -17.37
CA LYS A 286 -11.63 8.25 -16.12
C LYS A 286 -10.15 7.91 -16.00
N GLY A 287 -9.34 8.84 -15.51
CA GLY A 287 -7.91 8.61 -15.37
C GLY A 287 -7.15 9.79 -14.79
N ALA A 288 -5.82 9.67 -14.73
CA ALA A 288 -4.95 10.75 -14.29
C ALA A 288 -5.09 11.99 -15.19
N ASP A 289 -4.97 13.17 -14.59
CA ASP A 289 -4.98 14.47 -15.25
C ASP A 289 -4.00 14.54 -16.43
N SER A 290 -2.77 14.05 -16.23
CA SER A 290 -1.72 13.96 -17.25
C SER A 290 -2.10 13.09 -18.46
N SER A 291 -3.02 12.13 -18.26
CA SER A 291 -3.45 11.19 -19.29
C SER A 291 -4.72 11.64 -20.02
N ILE A 292 -5.61 12.37 -19.33
CA ILE A 292 -6.88 12.82 -19.88
C ILE A 292 -6.74 14.16 -20.60
N PHE A 293 -6.09 15.16 -20.00
CA PHE A 293 -6.01 16.52 -20.58
C PHE A 293 -5.47 16.59 -22.01
N PRO A 294 -4.44 15.81 -22.42
CA PRO A 294 -3.96 15.84 -23.81
C PRO A 294 -4.98 15.34 -24.85
N ARG A 295 -6.06 14.68 -24.42
CA ARG A 295 -7.08 14.05 -25.28
C ARG A 295 -8.40 14.82 -25.29
N VAL A 296 -8.48 15.92 -24.55
CA VAL A 296 -9.67 16.76 -24.42
C VAL A 296 -9.65 17.84 -25.50
N VAL A 297 -10.80 18.04 -26.16
CA VAL A 297 -11.02 19.09 -27.18
C VAL A 297 -11.97 20.19 -26.72
N SER A 298 -12.79 19.93 -25.70
CA SER A 298 -13.84 20.84 -25.21
C SER A 298 -14.08 20.67 -23.69
N GLY A 299 -14.73 21.66 -23.08
CA GLY A 299 -15.01 21.72 -21.64
C GLY A 299 -14.14 22.75 -20.90
N LYS A 300 -14.45 23.02 -19.62
CA LYS A 300 -13.75 24.04 -18.80
C LYS A 300 -12.39 23.55 -18.24
N VAL A 301 -11.47 23.18 -19.14
CA VAL A 301 -10.15 22.60 -18.78
C VAL A 301 -9.37 23.46 -17.79
N GLY A 302 -9.36 24.78 -17.95
CA GLY A 302 -8.61 25.68 -17.08
C GLY A 302 -9.09 25.65 -15.63
N GLN A 303 -10.41 25.70 -15.41
CA GLN A 303 -11.00 25.69 -14.06
C GLN A 303 -10.84 24.32 -13.39
N VAL A 304 -11.12 23.24 -14.12
CA VAL A 304 -10.98 21.88 -13.60
C VAL A 304 -9.51 21.58 -13.27
N ARG A 305 -8.56 22.00 -14.12
CA ARG A 305 -7.12 21.85 -13.85
C ARG A 305 -6.70 22.57 -12.57
N ALA A 306 -7.10 23.82 -12.39
CA ALA A 306 -6.78 24.56 -11.18
C ALA A 306 -7.32 23.86 -9.92
N ARG A 307 -8.52 23.27 -9.98
CA ARG A 307 -9.07 22.49 -8.87
C ARG A 307 -8.32 21.17 -8.63
N VAL A 308 -7.95 20.46 -9.69
CA VAL A 308 -7.12 19.24 -9.59
C VAL A 308 -5.79 19.55 -8.91
N GLU A 309 -5.11 20.63 -9.31
CA GLU A 309 -3.85 21.05 -8.70
C GLU A 309 -4.02 21.38 -7.21
N GLN A 310 -5.10 22.08 -6.84
CA GLN A 310 -5.42 22.34 -5.43
C GLN A 310 -5.66 21.06 -4.64
N ASN A 311 -6.49 20.15 -5.15
CA ASN A 311 -6.81 18.89 -4.46
C ASN A 311 -5.56 18.01 -4.29
N ALA A 312 -4.67 18.03 -5.28
CA ALA A 312 -3.38 17.35 -5.17
C ALA A 312 -2.47 17.97 -4.10
N LEU A 313 -2.48 19.30 -3.92
CA LEU A 313 -1.75 19.97 -2.82
C LEU A 313 -2.32 19.63 -1.44
N GLU A 314 -3.63 19.38 -1.36
CA GLU A 314 -4.33 18.90 -0.16
C GLU A 314 -4.08 17.39 0.10
N GLY A 315 -3.33 16.70 -0.77
CA GLY A 315 -2.99 15.29 -0.61
C GLY A 315 -4.04 14.32 -1.15
N LEU A 316 -5.09 14.82 -1.79
CA LEU A 316 -6.17 14.02 -2.35
C LEU A 316 -5.76 13.38 -3.67
N ARG A 317 -6.21 12.15 -3.90
CA ARG A 317 -6.07 11.44 -5.18
C ARG A 317 -7.09 12.00 -6.16
N THR A 318 -6.61 12.54 -7.27
CA THR A 318 -7.46 13.16 -8.28
C THR A 318 -7.62 12.30 -9.53
N LEU A 319 -8.84 12.21 -10.06
CA LEU A 319 -9.09 11.62 -11.38
C LEU A 319 -9.92 12.57 -12.23
N CYS A 320 -9.51 12.78 -13.47
CA CYS A 320 -10.31 13.49 -14.46
C CYS A 320 -11.30 12.54 -15.12
N VAL A 321 -12.50 13.04 -15.40
CA VAL A 321 -13.58 12.31 -16.06
C VAL A 321 -13.97 13.06 -17.32
N ALA A 322 -14.03 12.32 -18.42
CA ALA A 322 -14.36 12.87 -19.72
C ALA A 322 -15.25 11.89 -20.51
N TYR A 323 -15.98 12.41 -21.49
CA TYR A 323 -16.82 11.60 -22.35
C TYR A 323 -16.70 11.99 -23.81
N ARG A 324 -17.11 11.08 -24.68
CA ARG A 324 -17.28 11.31 -26.11
C ARG A 324 -18.52 10.57 -26.60
N SER A 325 -19.37 11.26 -27.35
CA SER A 325 -20.42 10.60 -28.12
C SER A 325 -19.83 10.01 -29.39
N LEU A 326 -20.17 8.76 -29.70
CA LEU A 326 -19.72 8.05 -30.89
C LEU A 326 -20.90 7.92 -31.86
N SER A 327 -20.66 8.27 -33.12
CA SER A 327 -21.54 7.84 -34.20
C SER A 327 -21.49 6.32 -34.35
N LEU A 328 -22.52 5.75 -34.98
CA LEU A 328 -22.56 4.31 -35.26
C LEU A 328 -21.31 3.84 -36.03
N ALA A 329 -20.88 4.62 -37.02
CA ALA A 329 -19.69 4.30 -37.82
C ALA A 329 -18.40 4.32 -36.98
N GLU A 330 -18.23 5.29 -36.09
CA GLU A 330 -17.08 5.35 -35.19
C GLU A 330 -17.08 4.18 -34.18
N TYR A 331 -18.26 3.81 -33.67
CA TYR A 331 -18.40 2.65 -32.80
C TYR A 331 -18.07 1.34 -33.53
N GLU A 332 -18.56 1.15 -34.76
CA GLU A 332 -18.27 -0.04 -35.57
C GLU A 332 -16.76 -0.14 -35.87
N GLU A 333 -16.11 0.98 -36.20
CA GLU A 333 -14.65 1.02 -36.39
C GLU A 333 -13.90 0.68 -35.09
N ALA A 334 -14.33 1.23 -33.95
CA ALA A 334 -13.76 0.91 -32.65
C ALA A 334 -13.91 -0.58 -32.31
N CYS A 335 -15.09 -1.16 -32.55
CA CYS A 335 -15.38 -2.57 -32.34
C CYS A 335 -14.48 -3.46 -33.20
N HIS A 336 -14.31 -3.12 -34.49
CA HIS A 336 -13.41 -3.84 -35.41
C HIS A 336 -11.97 -3.83 -34.89
N LYS A 337 -11.44 -2.65 -34.56
CA LYS A 337 -10.06 -2.50 -34.02
C LYS A 337 -9.86 -3.28 -32.72
N LEU A 338 -10.84 -3.22 -31.81
CA LEU A 338 -10.78 -3.95 -30.55
C LEU A 338 -10.84 -5.47 -30.76
N SER A 339 -11.70 -5.94 -31.66
CA SER A 339 -11.82 -7.36 -32.00
C SER A 339 -10.53 -7.88 -32.62
N ASP A 340 -9.98 -7.19 -33.61
CA ASP A 340 -8.72 -7.53 -34.27
C ASP A 340 -7.56 -7.60 -33.27
N ALA A 341 -7.47 -6.61 -32.38
CA ALA A 341 -6.45 -6.58 -31.35
C ALA A 341 -6.61 -7.74 -30.35
N LYS A 342 -7.84 -8.09 -29.94
CA LYS A 342 -8.10 -9.21 -29.02
C LYS A 342 -7.81 -10.58 -29.64
N LEU A 343 -8.05 -10.74 -30.94
CA LEU A 343 -7.82 -11.98 -31.69
C LEU A 343 -6.36 -12.18 -32.09
N ALA A 344 -5.51 -11.16 -31.94
CA ALA A 344 -4.10 -11.25 -32.27
C ALA A 344 -3.37 -12.27 -31.37
N LEU A 345 -2.63 -13.19 -32.00
CA LEU A 345 -1.82 -14.21 -31.31
C LEU A 345 -0.46 -13.67 -30.83
N GLN A 346 0.06 -12.64 -31.50
CA GLN A 346 1.33 -11.99 -31.20
C GLN A 346 1.11 -10.51 -30.93
N ASP A 347 1.90 -9.94 -30.02
CA ASP A 347 1.87 -8.52 -29.63
C ASP A 347 0.48 -8.01 -29.23
N ARG A 348 -0.34 -8.89 -28.65
CA ARG A 348 -1.74 -8.62 -28.31
C ARG A 348 -1.89 -7.39 -27.43
N GLU A 349 -1.06 -7.26 -26.41
CA GLU A 349 -1.09 -6.11 -25.48
C GLU A 349 -0.74 -4.80 -26.17
N GLN A 350 0.29 -4.80 -27.04
CA GLN A 350 0.68 -3.62 -27.80
C GLN A 350 -0.41 -3.20 -28.81
N ARG A 351 -1.02 -4.16 -29.50
CA ARG A 351 -2.13 -3.89 -30.43
C ARG A 351 -3.37 -3.36 -29.70
N LEU A 352 -3.67 -3.89 -28.51
CA LEU A 352 -4.75 -3.38 -27.67
C LEU A 352 -4.47 -1.95 -27.22
N ALA A 353 -3.25 -1.66 -26.77
CA ALA A 353 -2.86 -0.30 -26.38
C ALA A 353 -3.02 0.70 -27.54
N GLN A 354 -2.58 0.32 -28.75
CA GLN A 354 -2.77 1.14 -29.96
C GLN A 354 -4.24 1.34 -30.31
N ALA A 355 -5.07 0.29 -30.20
CA ALA A 355 -6.51 0.40 -30.42
C ALA A 355 -7.15 1.34 -29.40
N TYR A 356 -6.79 1.23 -28.13
CA TYR A 356 -7.28 2.11 -27.07
C TYR A 356 -6.90 3.56 -27.33
N ASP A 357 -5.64 3.84 -27.68
CA ASP A 357 -5.16 5.19 -27.97
C ASP A 357 -5.89 5.87 -29.14
N LEU A 358 -6.30 5.10 -30.15
CA LEU A 358 -7.06 5.59 -31.31
C LEU A 358 -8.52 5.88 -30.99
N ILE A 359 -9.11 5.14 -30.03
CA ILE A 359 -10.50 5.28 -29.61
C ILE A 359 -10.62 6.43 -28.59
N GLU A 360 -9.68 6.52 -27.66
CA GLU A 360 -9.67 7.45 -26.53
C GLU A 360 -9.11 8.82 -26.92
N ARG A 361 -9.78 9.55 -27.81
CA ARG A 361 -9.40 10.90 -28.24
C ARG A 361 -10.63 11.77 -28.43
N ASP A 362 -10.43 13.07 -28.60
CA ASP A 362 -11.47 14.06 -28.86
C ASP A 362 -12.57 14.06 -27.78
N PHE A 363 -12.15 14.00 -26.52
CA PHE A 363 -13.06 14.01 -25.38
C PHE A 363 -13.57 15.40 -25.05
N THR A 364 -14.80 15.48 -24.56
CA THR A 364 -15.31 16.61 -23.78
C THR A 364 -15.02 16.32 -22.31
N LEU A 365 -14.28 17.22 -21.64
CA LEU A 365 -14.02 17.11 -20.20
C LEU A 365 -15.31 17.39 -19.42
N LEU A 366 -15.70 16.47 -18.55
CA LEU A 366 -16.84 16.64 -17.66
C LEU A 366 -16.43 17.24 -16.31
N GLY A 367 -15.29 16.79 -15.77
CA GLY A 367 -14.87 17.22 -14.45
C GLY A 367 -13.70 16.43 -13.87
N ALA A 368 -13.54 16.52 -12.57
CA ALA A 368 -12.57 15.75 -11.80
C ALA A 368 -13.13 15.34 -10.43
N THR A 369 -12.60 14.26 -9.87
CA THR A 369 -12.93 13.75 -8.54
C THR A 369 -11.73 13.89 -7.61
N ALA A 370 -11.99 13.93 -6.30
CA ALA A 370 -10.96 13.87 -5.26
C ALA A 370 -11.33 12.81 -4.21
N VAL A 371 -10.39 11.90 -3.97
CA VAL A 371 -10.52 10.78 -3.04
C VAL A 371 -9.40 10.86 -2.03
N GLU A 372 -9.72 10.75 -0.75
CA GLU A 372 -8.75 10.67 0.34
C GLU A 372 -8.44 9.21 0.65
N ASP A 373 -7.17 8.92 0.94
CA ASP A 373 -6.72 7.65 1.48
C ASP A 373 -6.43 7.91 2.95
N ARG A 374 -7.27 7.35 3.84
CA ARG A 374 -7.25 7.64 5.27
C ARG A 374 -5.99 7.14 5.98
#